data_AF-A0A933DM08-F1
#
_entry.id   AF-A0A933DM08-F1
#
_cell.length_a   1.000
_cell.length_b   1.000
_cell.length_c   1.000
_cell.angle_alpha   90.00
_cell.angle_beta   90.00
_cell.angle_gamma   90.00
#
_symmetry.space_group_name_H-M   'P 1'
#
loop_
_entity.id
_entity.type
_entity.pdbx_description
1 polymer ?
#
loop_
_entity_poly.entity_id
_entity_poly.type
_entity_poly.pdbx_seq_one_letter_code
_entity_poly.pdbx_strand_id
1 'polypeptide(L)'
;MTAEQGPSKSELPSKTERLKPGCKLLLPSPDFLAAFAYANKENKRVVSTMKPNEKTLYALFEEYDAIYSLLAQLVRKENIFVTKTKFLIGKNGGDILFTEEVRLPQKLLDKYRPIGAHFLTSDQYKCYPRDAHTFVDGKILANKNAWSISEDIVRSGLGEGGRVLTRGKVIFITRDINRNFKDETARLRQSGFRIGVLPFVDPREQKHDFKEDHIDGHATLIEGQSGKLSLIVADSYSRQGNHTRRMIREACEFVGVKMVEVDDSNLPPLALNLIQFEDRSIAMTNSEAYDLELTLVNMLGRDKVFTTDVPLVKIPHLTCAGIRCLTNIIPPLPFIK
;
A
#
# COMPACT_ATOMS: atom_id res chain seq x y z
N MET A 1 0.71 11.63 53.09
CA MET A 1 -0.20 11.01 52.12
C MET A 1 -0.99 12.10 51.44
N THR A 2 -0.56 12.49 50.24
CA THR A 2 -1.29 13.36 49.33
C THR A 2 -0.97 12.85 47.94
N ALA A 3 -2.01 12.42 47.22
CA ALA A 3 -1.91 11.85 45.89
C ALA A 3 -1.40 12.91 44.91
N GLU A 4 -0.23 12.68 44.33
CA GLU A 4 0.26 13.48 43.23
C GLU A 4 -0.54 13.13 41.97
N GLN A 5 -1.04 14.20 41.38
CA GLN A 5 -1.90 14.24 40.22
C GLN A 5 -1.25 13.49 39.06
N GLY A 6 -1.99 12.53 38.50
CA GLY A 6 -1.60 11.88 37.25
C GLY A 6 -1.45 12.90 36.12
N PRO A 7 -0.73 12.55 35.04
CA PRO A 7 -0.41 13.48 33.97
C PRO A 7 -1.69 14.12 33.43
N SER A 8 -1.80 15.43 33.64
CA SER A 8 -2.78 16.29 33.00
C SER A 8 -2.75 16.02 31.51
N LYS A 9 -3.92 15.99 30.86
CA LYS A 9 -4.11 15.97 29.40
C LYS A 9 -3.24 17.07 28.78
N SER A 10 -1.98 16.77 28.49
CA SER A 10 -1.12 17.62 27.70
C SER A 10 -1.68 17.55 26.30
N GLU A 11 -2.18 18.68 25.84
CA GLU A 11 -2.60 18.96 24.48
C GLU A 11 -1.67 18.25 23.50
N LEU A 12 -2.21 17.21 22.83
CA LEU A 12 -1.56 16.60 21.68
C LEU A 12 -1.19 17.74 20.71
N PRO A 13 0.08 17.89 20.32
CA PRO A 13 0.49 19.01 19.50
C PRO A 13 -0.34 19.03 18.21
N SER A 14 -1.09 20.11 18.04
CA SER A 14 -1.85 20.41 16.83
C SER A 14 -0.89 20.58 15.66
N LYS A 15 -0.64 19.50 14.91
CA LYS A 15 -0.12 19.51 13.52
C LYS A 15 -0.29 18.10 12.92
N THR A 16 -1.54 17.69 12.74
CA THR A 16 -1.98 16.39 12.19
C THR A 16 -1.88 16.28 10.67
N GLU A 17 -0.99 17.04 10.02
CA GLU A 17 -0.85 17.00 8.56
C GLU A 17 0.55 16.52 8.17
N ARG A 18 0.64 15.24 7.77
CA ARG A 18 1.88 14.56 7.36
C ARG A 18 2.10 14.54 5.84
N LEU A 19 1.14 15.10 5.10
CA LEU A 19 1.23 15.31 3.67
C LEU A 19 1.88 16.67 3.38
N LYS A 20 2.52 16.78 2.22
CA LYS A 20 2.93 18.08 1.70
C LYS A 20 1.68 18.95 1.43
N PRO A 21 1.76 20.28 1.57
CA PRO A 21 0.63 21.16 1.32
C PRO A 21 -0.02 20.89 -0.04
N GLY A 22 -1.35 20.74 -0.05
CA GLY A 22 -2.14 20.47 -1.25
C GLY A 22 -2.13 19.02 -1.73
N CYS A 23 -1.30 18.13 -1.16
CA CYS A 23 -1.36 16.71 -1.47
C CYS A 23 -2.59 16.05 -0.82
N LYS A 24 -3.11 15.03 -1.49
CA LYS A 24 -4.22 14.19 -1.01
C LYS A 24 -3.78 12.73 -0.93
N LEU A 25 -4.42 11.95 -0.06
CA LEU A 25 -4.24 10.51 0.02
C LEU A 25 -5.43 9.82 -0.64
N LEU A 26 -5.18 9.04 -1.70
CA LEU A 26 -6.18 8.16 -2.28
C LEU A 26 -6.42 6.94 -1.39
N LEU A 27 -7.67 6.52 -1.36
CA LEU A 27 -8.13 5.26 -0.80
C LEU A 27 -9.32 4.76 -1.63
N PRO A 28 -9.45 3.47 -1.96
CA PRO A 28 -10.66 2.96 -2.61
C PRO A 28 -11.86 3.07 -1.68
N SER A 29 -13.05 3.28 -2.24
CA SER A 29 -14.31 3.17 -1.51
C SER A 29 -14.60 1.70 -1.14
N PRO A 30 -15.13 1.40 0.04
CA PRO A 30 -15.15 0.02 0.55
C PRO A 30 -16.14 -0.92 -0.18
N ASP A 31 -16.94 -0.42 -1.13
CA ASP A 31 -17.74 -1.25 -2.03
C ASP A 31 -16.91 -2.21 -2.87
N PHE A 32 -15.65 -1.86 -3.19
CA PHE A 32 -14.78 -2.78 -3.91
C PHE A 32 -14.52 -4.08 -3.12
N LEU A 33 -14.50 -4.01 -1.79
CA LEU A 33 -14.32 -5.17 -0.90
C LEU A 33 -15.52 -6.12 -0.95
N ALA A 34 -16.71 -5.59 -1.19
CA ALA A 34 -17.91 -6.40 -1.19
C ALA A 34 -17.86 -7.48 -2.26
N ALA A 35 -17.28 -7.21 -3.43
CA ALA A 35 -17.08 -8.20 -4.49
C ALA A 35 -16.35 -9.46 -4.03
N PHE A 36 -15.38 -9.32 -3.13
CA PHE A 36 -14.65 -10.44 -2.54
C PHE A 36 -15.49 -11.23 -1.54
N ALA A 37 -16.47 -10.60 -0.88
CA ALA A 37 -17.46 -11.29 -0.06
C ALA A 37 -18.51 -12.05 -0.89
N TYR A 38 -18.73 -11.66 -2.15
CA TYR A 38 -19.60 -12.36 -3.11
C TYR A 38 -18.87 -13.50 -3.84
N ALA A 39 -17.56 -13.38 -4.08
CA ALA A 39 -16.75 -14.40 -4.73
C ALA A 39 -16.48 -15.58 -3.79
N ASN A 40 -17.40 -16.53 -3.71
CA ASN A 40 -17.19 -17.77 -2.96
C ASN A 40 -16.06 -18.60 -3.62
N LYS A 41 -15.01 -18.96 -2.85
CA LYS A 41 -13.84 -19.74 -3.35
C LYS A 41 -14.25 -21.10 -3.95
N GLU A 42 -15.44 -21.62 -3.64
CA GLU A 42 -15.85 -22.98 -4.01
C GLU A 42 -16.83 -23.10 -5.20
N ASN A 43 -17.42 -22.01 -5.70
CA ASN A 43 -18.45 -22.13 -6.74
C ASN A 43 -18.09 -21.42 -8.04
N LYS A 44 -17.58 -22.21 -9.01
CA LYS A 44 -17.47 -21.83 -10.44
C LYS A 44 -18.82 -21.56 -11.13
N ARG A 45 -19.92 -21.47 -10.38
CA ARG A 45 -21.27 -21.15 -10.87
C ARG A 45 -21.92 -20.17 -9.89
N VAL A 46 -21.83 -18.87 -10.21
CA VAL A 46 -22.59 -17.83 -9.50
C VAL A 46 -24.05 -17.93 -9.95
N VAL A 47 -24.93 -18.19 -8.98
CA VAL A 47 -26.39 -18.09 -9.08
C VAL A 47 -26.76 -16.66 -8.67
N SER A 48 -27.73 -16.06 -9.36
CA SER A 48 -28.27 -14.70 -9.18
C SER A 48 -28.95 -14.42 -7.83
N THR A 49 -28.59 -15.16 -6.77
CA THR A 49 -29.21 -15.10 -5.44
C THR A 49 -28.21 -15.26 -4.29
N MET A 50 -26.90 -15.20 -4.56
CA MET A 50 -25.89 -15.33 -3.50
C MET A 50 -25.94 -14.11 -2.57
N LYS A 51 -26.42 -14.33 -1.35
CA LYS A 51 -26.26 -13.36 -0.26
C LYS A 51 -24.76 -13.30 0.10
N PRO A 52 -24.20 -12.10 0.30
CA PRO A 52 -22.82 -12.00 0.77
C PRO A 52 -22.69 -12.72 2.11
N ASN A 53 -21.54 -13.33 2.36
CA ASN A 53 -21.25 -13.84 3.69
C ASN A 53 -21.15 -12.64 4.64
N GLU A 54 -22.20 -12.41 5.43
CA GLU A 54 -22.28 -11.24 6.32
C GLU A 54 -21.08 -11.17 7.26
N LYS A 55 -20.63 -12.30 7.81
CA LYS A 55 -19.44 -12.34 8.68
C LYS A 55 -18.18 -11.89 7.95
N THR A 56 -17.97 -12.32 6.71
CA THR A 56 -16.84 -11.87 5.88
C THR A 56 -16.95 -10.38 5.57
N LEU A 57 -18.16 -9.91 5.23
CA LEU A 57 -18.41 -8.52 4.91
C LEU A 57 -18.15 -7.60 6.12
N TYR A 58 -18.63 -7.99 7.32
CA TYR A 58 -18.36 -7.26 8.56
C TYR A 58 -16.86 -7.18 8.86
N ALA A 59 -16.13 -8.29 8.74
CA ALA A 59 -14.69 -8.30 8.99
C ALA A 59 -13.90 -7.46 7.97
N LEU A 60 -14.31 -7.46 6.69
CA LEU A 60 -13.71 -6.61 5.66
C LEU A 60 -13.96 -5.12 5.94
N PHE A 61 -15.17 -4.75 6.36
CA PHE A 61 -15.48 -3.37 6.70
C PHE A 61 -14.81 -2.91 8.00
N GLU A 62 -14.67 -3.79 8.98
CA GLU A 62 -13.92 -3.53 10.22
C GLU A 62 -12.44 -3.21 9.91
N GLU A 63 -11.78 -4.06 9.13
CA GLU A 63 -10.39 -3.82 8.70
C GLU A 63 -10.26 -2.56 7.83
N TYR A 64 -11.22 -2.30 6.94
CA TYR A 64 -11.24 -1.06 6.16
C TYR A 64 -11.39 0.17 7.06
N ASP A 65 -12.26 0.10 8.07
CA ASP A 65 -12.45 1.18 9.04
C ASP A 65 -11.21 1.44 9.87
N ALA A 66 -10.47 0.39 10.21
CA ALA A 66 -9.19 0.48 10.90
C ALA A 66 -8.16 1.26 10.05
N ILE A 67 -8.06 0.93 8.76
CA ILE A 67 -7.21 1.66 7.79
C ILE A 67 -7.65 3.12 7.69
N TYR A 68 -8.93 3.36 7.44
CA TYR A 68 -9.46 4.72 7.27
C TYR A 68 -9.23 5.58 8.51
N SER A 69 -9.48 5.03 9.70
CA SER A 69 -9.34 5.74 10.98
C SER A 69 -7.88 6.10 11.27
N LEU A 70 -6.96 5.16 11.04
CA LEU A 70 -5.52 5.40 11.14
C LEU A 70 -5.08 6.55 10.21
N LEU A 71 -5.47 6.48 8.94
CA LEU A 71 -5.10 7.50 7.95
C LEU A 71 -5.72 8.85 8.30
N ALA A 72 -6.97 8.89 8.76
CA ALA A 72 -7.65 10.12 9.14
C ALA A 72 -6.98 10.82 10.34
N GLN A 73 -6.39 10.05 11.27
CA GLN A 73 -5.58 10.59 12.36
C GLN A 73 -4.27 11.22 11.86
N LEU A 74 -3.67 10.65 10.81
CA LEU A 74 -2.35 11.03 10.31
C LEU A 74 -2.35 12.17 9.30
N VAL A 75 -3.38 12.24 8.44
CA VAL A 75 -3.45 13.23 7.35
C VAL A 75 -4.66 14.15 7.40
N ARG A 76 -5.56 13.97 8.38
CA ARG A 76 -6.90 14.57 8.47
C ARG A 76 -7.88 14.05 7.42
N LYS A 77 -9.16 13.99 7.80
CA LYS A 77 -10.24 13.41 6.98
C LYS A 77 -10.41 14.12 5.63
N GLU A 78 -10.30 15.44 5.63
CA GLU A 78 -10.43 16.31 4.44
C GLU A 78 -9.32 16.12 3.40
N ASN A 79 -8.24 15.43 3.75
CA ASN A 79 -7.15 15.10 2.84
C ASN A 79 -7.21 13.66 2.32
N ILE A 80 -8.21 12.87 2.72
CA ILE A 80 -8.43 11.53 2.19
C ILE A 80 -9.46 11.59 1.06
N PHE A 81 -9.03 11.21 -0.13
CA PHE A 81 -9.83 11.12 -1.34
C PHE A 81 -10.26 9.68 -1.55
N VAL A 82 -11.48 9.38 -1.12
CA VAL A 82 -12.06 8.05 -1.27
C VAL A 82 -12.59 7.91 -2.70
N THR A 83 -12.01 7.02 -3.50
CA THR A 83 -12.37 6.86 -4.92
C THR A 83 -13.61 6.00 -5.06
N LYS A 84 -14.62 6.51 -5.76
CA LYS A 84 -15.79 5.71 -6.15
C LYS A 84 -15.34 4.65 -7.13
N THR A 85 -15.42 3.40 -6.71
CA THR A 85 -15.19 2.24 -7.55
C THR A 85 -16.50 1.79 -8.19
N LYS A 86 -16.40 1.16 -9.36
CA LYS A 86 -17.47 0.30 -9.86
C LYS A 86 -16.89 -1.10 -9.93
N PHE A 87 -17.50 -2.03 -9.20
CA PHE A 87 -17.12 -3.43 -9.37
C PHE A 87 -18.09 -4.11 -10.33
N LEU A 88 -17.52 -4.84 -11.30
CA LEU A 88 -18.26 -5.69 -12.24
C LEU A 88 -17.87 -7.14 -11.95
N ILE A 89 -18.83 -7.97 -11.56
CA ILE A 89 -18.59 -9.42 -11.41
C ILE A 89 -18.66 -10.05 -12.81
N GLY A 90 -17.50 -10.33 -13.41
CA GLY A 90 -17.39 -10.93 -14.74
C GLY A 90 -17.26 -12.46 -14.72
N LYS A 91 -17.92 -13.14 -15.67
CA LYS A 91 -17.75 -14.58 -15.92
C LYS A 91 -17.01 -14.78 -17.25
N ASN A 92 -16.10 -15.75 -17.31
CA ASN A 92 -15.48 -16.19 -18.56
C ASN A 92 -16.15 -17.50 -19.03
N GLY A 93 -16.52 -17.57 -20.32
CA GLY A 93 -17.03 -18.80 -20.95
C GLY A 93 -18.53 -18.86 -21.25
N GLY A 94 -19.04 -17.90 -22.03
CA GLY A 94 -20.33 -18.04 -22.72
C GLY A 94 -21.56 -17.69 -21.87
N ASP A 95 -22.00 -16.45 -22.05
CA ASP A 95 -23.34 -15.91 -21.82
C ASP A 95 -23.83 -15.57 -20.39
N ILE A 96 -24.17 -14.27 -20.31
CA ILE A 96 -24.71 -13.39 -19.26
C ILE A 96 -23.74 -12.93 -18.17
N LEU A 97 -23.20 -11.72 -18.40
CA LEU A 97 -22.63 -10.79 -17.41
C LEU A 97 -23.78 -10.17 -16.61
N PHE A 98 -24.06 -10.67 -15.41
CA PHE A 98 -24.89 -9.93 -14.46
C PHE A 98 -24.02 -8.87 -13.77
N THR A 99 -24.39 -7.60 -13.97
CA THR A 99 -23.72 -6.45 -13.37
C THR A 99 -24.53 -5.98 -12.18
N GLU A 100 -24.14 -6.38 -10.97
CA GLU A 100 -24.69 -5.78 -9.76
C GLU A 100 -23.67 -4.82 -9.17
N GLU A 101 -23.96 -3.52 -9.30
CA GLU A 101 -23.27 -2.48 -8.53
C GLU A 101 -23.60 -2.71 -7.06
N VAL A 102 -22.60 -3.05 -6.25
CA VAL A 102 -22.81 -3.11 -4.80
C VAL A 102 -23.03 -1.70 -4.29
N ARG A 103 -24.27 -1.41 -3.85
CA ARG A 103 -24.61 -0.12 -3.26
C ARG A 103 -24.28 -0.14 -1.77
N LEU A 104 -23.40 0.75 -1.35
CA LEU A 104 -23.15 0.97 0.08
C LEU A 104 -24.40 1.51 0.77
N PRO A 105 -24.67 1.11 2.02
CA PRO A 105 -25.65 1.77 2.87
C PRO A 105 -25.38 3.28 2.97
N GLN A 106 -26.44 4.09 3.02
CA GLN A 106 -26.33 5.57 3.07
C GLN A 106 -25.39 6.05 4.19
N LYS A 107 -25.43 5.42 5.36
CA LYS A 107 -24.53 5.73 6.48
C LYS A 107 -23.04 5.61 6.12
N LEU A 108 -22.67 4.64 5.27
CA LEU A 108 -21.29 4.48 4.80
C LEU A 108 -20.95 5.51 3.71
N LEU A 109 -21.89 5.82 2.81
CA LEU A 109 -21.73 6.90 1.84
C LEU A 109 -21.49 8.25 2.54
N ASP A 110 -22.24 8.54 3.61
CA ASP A 110 -22.09 9.77 4.39
C ASP A 110 -20.77 9.80 5.17
N LYS A 111 -20.31 8.63 5.64
CA LYS A 111 -19.05 8.47 6.38
C LYS A 111 -17.84 8.72 5.49
N TYR A 112 -17.73 8.03 4.36
CA TYR A 112 -16.53 8.05 3.52
C TYR A 112 -16.60 9.03 2.35
N ARG A 113 -17.80 9.42 1.93
CA ARG A 113 -18.07 10.40 0.85
C ARG A 113 -17.27 10.10 -0.43
N PRO A 114 -17.47 8.93 -1.07
CA PRO A 114 -16.69 8.54 -2.24
C PRO A 114 -16.92 9.49 -3.41
N ILE A 115 -15.84 9.84 -4.12
CA ILE A 115 -15.83 10.79 -5.25
C ILE A 115 -15.36 10.12 -6.54
N GLY A 116 -15.81 10.64 -7.69
CA GLY A 116 -15.36 10.16 -9.00
C GLY A 116 -13.88 10.46 -9.24
N ALA A 117 -13.04 9.43 -9.39
CA ALA A 117 -11.64 9.58 -9.77
C ALA A 117 -11.47 9.45 -11.30
N HIS A 118 -11.96 10.44 -12.05
CA HIS A 118 -11.97 10.42 -13.53
C HIS A 118 -10.57 10.43 -14.15
N PHE A 119 -9.57 10.89 -13.39
CA PHE A 119 -8.18 10.87 -13.82
C PHE A 119 -7.58 9.45 -13.86
N LEU A 120 -8.19 8.49 -13.18
CA LEU A 120 -7.84 7.07 -13.24
C LEU A 120 -8.69 6.37 -14.29
N THR A 121 -8.02 5.73 -15.25
CA THR A 121 -8.64 5.17 -16.47
C THR A 121 -9.49 3.92 -16.23
N SER A 122 -9.24 3.19 -15.14
CA SER A 122 -9.90 1.91 -14.85
C SER A 122 -10.24 1.77 -13.37
N ASP A 123 -11.21 0.91 -13.06
CA ASP A 123 -11.55 0.60 -11.68
C ASP A 123 -10.45 -0.18 -10.96
N GLN A 124 -9.59 -0.91 -11.68
CA GLN A 124 -8.41 -1.56 -11.09
C GLN A 124 -7.52 -0.54 -10.37
N TYR A 125 -7.21 0.59 -11.02
CA TYR A 125 -6.38 1.64 -10.41
C TYR A 125 -7.12 2.45 -9.34
N LYS A 126 -8.45 2.40 -9.31
CA LYS A 126 -9.23 2.99 -8.21
C LYS A 126 -9.21 2.09 -6.98
N CYS A 127 -9.27 0.77 -7.17
CA CYS A 127 -9.14 -0.25 -6.13
C CYS A 127 -7.72 -0.35 -5.56
N TYR A 128 -6.71 -0.26 -6.43
CA TYR A 128 -5.28 -0.38 -6.11
C TYR A 128 -4.53 0.87 -6.60
N PRO A 129 -4.74 2.02 -5.95
CA PRO A 129 -4.16 3.29 -6.40
C PRO A 129 -2.63 3.30 -6.37
N ARG A 130 -2.00 2.40 -5.61
CA ARG A 130 -0.55 2.21 -5.62
C ARG A 130 0.01 1.83 -6.98
N ASP A 131 -0.75 1.07 -7.77
CA ASP A 131 -0.31 0.56 -9.07
C ASP A 131 -0.50 1.58 -10.20
N ALA A 132 -1.15 2.70 -9.89
CA ALA A 132 -1.40 3.76 -10.85
C ALA A 132 -0.14 4.60 -11.12
N HIS A 133 0.65 4.88 -10.09
CA HIS A 133 1.85 5.71 -10.18
C HIS A 133 2.82 5.56 -9.01
N THR A 134 4.06 5.96 -9.26
CA THR A 134 5.14 6.10 -8.27
C THR A 134 5.61 7.56 -8.23
N PHE A 135 6.00 8.05 -7.04
CA PHE A 135 6.68 9.34 -6.91
C PHE A 135 8.18 9.19 -6.95
N VAL A 136 8.81 9.92 -7.85
CA VAL A 136 10.27 9.97 -7.96
C VAL A 136 10.68 11.43 -8.10
N ASP A 137 11.38 11.96 -7.09
CA ASP A 137 11.95 13.32 -7.10
C ASP A 137 10.94 14.41 -7.48
N GLY A 138 9.78 14.39 -6.82
CA GLY A 138 8.70 15.35 -7.05
C GLY A 138 7.89 15.13 -8.34
N LYS A 139 8.22 14.12 -9.15
CA LYS A 139 7.50 13.78 -10.37
C LYS A 139 6.61 12.55 -10.19
N ILE A 140 5.47 12.56 -10.88
CA ILE A 140 4.60 11.39 -11.03
C ILE A 140 5.13 10.57 -12.20
N LEU A 141 5.56 9.35 -11.91
CA LEU A 141 5.77 8.31 -12.91
C LEU A 141 4.51 7.46 -12.97
N ALA A 142 3.68 7.65 -13.98
CA ALA A 142 2.42 6.91 -14.14
C ALA A 142 2.64 5.60 -14.90
N ASN A 143 1.96 4.56 -14.46
CA ASN A 143 1.85 3.32 -15.22
C ASN A 143 1.19 3.63 -16.58
N LYS A 144 1.63 2.94 -17.65
CA LYS A 144 1.34 3.30 -19.06
C LYS A 144 -0.14 3.51 -19.37
N ASN A 145 -1.01 2.83 -18.62
CA ASN A 145 -2.45 2.83 -18.83
C ASN A 145 -3.24 3.44 -17.66
N ALA A 146 -2.61 3.91 -16.60
CA ALA A 146 -3.33 4.22 -15.36
C ALA A 146 -4.03 5.58 -15.32
N TRP A 147 -3.52 6.55 -16.08
CA TRP A 147 -3.95 7.94 -16.00
C TRP A 147 -4.52 8.44 -17.33
N SER A 148 -5.66 9.14 -17.26
CA SER A 148 -6.13 9.98 -18.36
C SER A 148 -5.18 11.16 -18.49
N ILE A 149 -4.69 11.41 -19.69
CA ILE A 149 -3.50 12.24 -19.97
C ILE A 149 -3.59 13.63 -19.32
N SER A 150 -2.48 14.05 -18.68
CA SER A 150 -2.18 15.43 -18.27
C SER A 150 -0.69 15.70 -18.60
N GLU A 151 -0.35 16.95 -18.90
CA GLU A 151 1.01 17.38 -19.26
C GLU A 151 2.05 17.12 -18.14
N ASP A 152 1.61 17.08 -16.89
CA ASP A 152 2.49 16.90 -15.72
C ASP A 152 2.81 15.42 -15.39
N ILE A 153 2.31 14.47 -16.19
CA ILE A 153 2.39 13.03 -15.91
C ILE A 153 3.33 12.34 -16.89
N VAL A 154 4.40 11.74 -16.37
CA VAL A 154 5.36 10.97 -17.18
C VAL A 154 4.95 9.50 -17.19
N ARG A 155 4.65 8.95 -18.36
CA ARG A 155 4.43 7.50 -18.51
C ARG A 155 5.73 6.74 -18.35
N SER A 156 5.73 5.74 -17.48
CA SER A 156 6.94 5.07 -17.02
C SER A 156 6.71 3.57 -16.80
N GLY A 157 7.74 2.76 -17.07
CA GLY A 157 7.76 1.35 -16.66
C GLY A 157 7.93 1.16 -15.16
N LEU A 158 8.31 2.21 -14.43
CA LEU A 158 8.43 2.26 -12.97
C LEU A 158 7.16 2.84 -12.32
N GLY A 159 6.10 3.06 -13.09
CA GLY A 159 4.86 3.64 -12.59
C GLY A 159 4.00 2.70 -11.75
N GLU A 160 4.27 1.40 -11.77
CA GLU A 160 3.56 0.44 -10.92
C GLU A 160 4.18 0.40 -9.52
N GLY A 161 3.58 1.13 -8.58
CA GLY A 161 4.17 1.36 -7.26
C GLY A 161 4.34 0.10 -6.41
N GLY A 162 3.61 -0.98 -6.67
CA GLY A 162 3.84 -2.27 -6.02
C GLY A 162 5.20 -2.90 -6.37
N ARG A 163 5.71 -2.61 -7.58
CA ARG A 163 6.99 -3.13 -8.08
C ARG A 163 8.18 -2.19 -7.82
N VAL A 164 7.94 -1.05 -7.20
CA VAL A 164 8.95 0.01 -7.02
C VAL A 164 8.94 0.54 -5.58
N LEU A 165 10.10 0.44 -4.92
CA LEU A 165 10.34 1.08 -3.63
C LEU A 165 11.26 2.28 -3.85
N THR A 166 10.88 3.45 -3.34
CA THR A 166 11.59 4.69 -3.62
C THR A 166 11.62 5.59 -2.39
N ARG A 167 12.77 6.21 -2.13
CA ARG A 167 12.97 7.21 -1.09
C ARG A 167 14.11 8.13 -1.51
N GLY A 168 13.82 9.41 -1.71
CA GLY A 168 14.78 10.37 -2.26
C GLY A 168 15.32 9.90 -3.62
N LYS A 169 16.65 9.86 -3.78
CA LYS A 169 17.33 9.39 -5.00
C LYS A 169 17.66 7.89 -4.99
N VAL A 170 17.09 7.10 -4.08
CA VAL A 170 17.27 5.65 -4.04
C VAL A 170 16.00 4.97 -4.52
N ILE A 171 16.16 4.03 -5.45
CA ILE A 171 15.08 3.24 -6.02
C ILE A 171 15.47 1.77 -5.96
N PHE A 172 14.58 0.91 -5.45
CA PHE A 172 14.63 -0.52 -5.68
C PHE A 172 13.53 -0.92 -6.66
N ILE A 173 13.93 -1.77 -7.62
CA ILE A 173 13.04 -2.36 -8.61
C ILE A 173 13.33 -3.86 -8.70
N THR A 174 12.36 -4.64 -9.17
CA THR A 174 12.57 -6.05 -9.48
C THR A 174 13.38 -6.25 -10.77
N ARG A 175 13.94 -7.45 -10.92
CA ARG A 175 14.70 -7.86 -12.12
C ARG A 175 13.94 -7.73 -13.43
N ASP A 176 12.65 -8.03 -13.47
CA ASP A 176 11.80 -7.91 -14.66
C ASP A 176 11.64 -6.45 -15.09
N ILE A 177 11.40 -5.53 -14.15
CA ILE A 177 11.34 -4.09 -14.43
C ILE A 177 12.68 -3.61 -14.99
N ASN A 178 13.80 -3.96 -14.34
CA ASN A 178 15.13 -3.58 -14.83
C ASN A 178 15.43 -4.17 -16.22
N ARG A 179 14.94 -5.38 -16.54
CA ARG A 179 15.13 -6.01 -17.85
C ARG A 179 14.30 -5.34 -18.94
N ASN A 180 13.02 -5.07 -18.65
CA ASN A 180 12.06 -4.58 -19.63
C ASN A 180 12.18 -3.07 -19.88
N PHE A 181 12.78 -2.33 -18.93
CA PHE A 181 12.92 -0.86 -18.99
C PHE A 181 14.37 -0.39 -18.80
N LYS A 182 15.35 -1.13 -19.36
CA LYS A 182 16.78 -0.83 -19.23
C LYS A 182 17.13 0.62 -19.55
N ASP A 183 16.66 1.15 -20.67
CA ASP A 183 16.98 2.51 -21.11
C ASP A 183 16.45 3.57 -20.14
N GLU A 184 15.25 3.36 -19.59
CA GLU A 184 14.68 4.25 -18.58
C GLU A 184 15.51 4.22 -17.28
N THR A 185 15.88 3.03 -16.81
CA THR A 185 16.75 2.90 -15.64
C THR A 185 18.14 3.51 -15.87
N ALA A 186 18.68 3.42 -17.09
CA ALA A 186 19.96 4.05 -17.44
C ALA A 186 19.88 5.58 -17.40
N ARG A 187 18.81 6.17 -17.94
CA ARG A 187 18.56 7.62 -17.86
C ARG A 187 18.40 8.12 -16.41
N LEU A 188 17.71 7.35 -15.57
CA LEU A 188 17.60 7.66 -14.14
C LEU A 188 18.98 7.59 -13.46
N ARG A 189 19.80 6.57 -13.73
CA ARG A 189 21.18 6.51 -13.21
C ARG A 189 22.01 7.72 -13.64
N GLN A 190 21.92 8.14 -14.90
CA GLN A 190 22.58 9.35 -15.42
C GLN A 190 22.08 10.63 -14.73
N SER A 191 20.85 10.63 -14.25
CA SER A 191 20.25 11.74 -13.48
C SER A 191 20.62 11.70 -11.97
N GLY A 192 21.52 10.81 -11.58
CA GLY A 192 22.04 10.69 -10.21
C GLY A 192 21.21 9.80 -9.28
N PHE A 193 20.28 9.00 -9.81
CA PHE A 193 19.56 7.99 -9.01
C PHE A 193 20.42 6.75 -8.78
N ARG A 194 20.36 6.21 -7.56
CA ARG A 194 20.95 4.92 -7.19
C ARG A 194 19.88 3.84 -7.28
N ILE A 195 20.02 2.91 -8.21
CA ILE A 195 19.01 1.90 -8.50
C ILE A 195 19.51 0.52 -8.12
N GLY A 196 18.91 -0.07 -7.08
CA GLY A 196 19.14 -1.43 -6.62
C GLY A 196 18.16 -2.39 -7.31
N VAL A 197 18.66 -3.55 -7.73
CA VAL A 197 17.85 -4.54 -8.44
C VAL A 197 17.60 -5.74 -7.53
N LEU A 198 16.35 -5.92 -7.09
CA LEU A 198 15.93 -7.00 -6.22
C LEU A 198 15.54 -8.26 -7.03
N PRO A 199 15.65 -9.47 -6.44
CA PRO A 199 15.09 -10.69 -7.01
C PRO A 199 13.59 -10.58 -7.24
N PHE A 200 13.06 -11.41 -8.14
CA PHE A 200 11.60 -11.59 -8.26
C PHE A 200 11.06 -12.16 -6.95
N VAL A 201 9.80 -11.86 -6.64
CA VAL A 201 9.05 -12.56 -5.60
C VAL A 201 8.51 -13.85 -6.21
N ASP A 202 8.74 -15.01 -5.59
CA ASP A 202 8.19 -16.30 -6.02
C ASP A 202 6.87 -16.57 -5.28
N PRO A 203 5.70 -16.51 -5.94
CA PRO A 203 4.43 -16.74 -5.27
C PRO A 203 4.19 -18.18 -4.83
N ARG A 204 5.08 -19.12 -5.17
CA ARG A 204 5.00 -20.53 -4.75
C ARG A 204 5.69 -20.79 -3.42
N GLU A 205 6.59 -19.89 -3.03
CA GLU A 205 7.40 -19.98 -1.81
C GLU A 205 6.82 -19.13 -0.67
N GLN A 206 5.63 -18.55 -0.87
CA GLN A 206 4.96 -17.72 0.11
C GLN A 206 4.29 -18.56 1.20
N LYS A 207 4.37 -18.05 2.44
CA LYS A 207 3.76 -18.69 3.60
C LYS A 207 2.23 -18.62 3.60
N HIS A 208 1.66 -17.59 2.99
CA HIS A 208 0.23 -17.35 3.02
C HIS A 208 -0.51 -18.05 1.87
N ASP A 209 -1.80 -18.30 2.07
CA ASP A 209 -2.67 -18.94 1.05
C ASP A 209 -3.00 -18.02 -0.15
N PHE A 210 -2.55 -16.76 -0.11
CA PHE A 210 -2.66 -15.80 -1.22
C PHE A 210 -1.29 -15.55 -1.84
N LYS A 211 -1.29 -15.06 -3.08
CA LYS A 211 -0.09 -14.95 -3.92
C LYS A 211 0.15 -13.48 -4.27
N GLU A 212 1.03 -12.83 -3.51
CA GLU A 212 1.45 -11.43 -3.74
C GLU A 212 2.75 -11.38 -4.53
N ASP A 213 2.74 -10.99 -5.80
CA ASP A 213 3.95 -10.93 -6.62
C ASP A 213 4.68 -9.58 -6.58
N HIS A 214 4.13 -8.57 -5.90
CA HIS A 214 4.73 -7.25 -5.74
C HIS A 214 5.72 -7.19 -4.57
N ILE A 215 6.84 -6.49 -4.78
CA ILE A 215 7.91 -6.41 -3.76
C ILE A 215 7.49 -5.64 -2.51
N ASP A 216 6.51 -4.75 -2.62
CA ASP A 216 6.06 -3.96 -1.48
C ASP A 216 5.19 -4.74 -0.49
N GLY A 217 4.81 -5.97 -0.81
CA GLY A 217 4.29 -6.93 0.16
C GLY A 217 5.37 -7.58 1.03
N HIS A 218 6.63 -7.60 0.56
CA HIS A 218 7.73 -8.41 1.11
C HIS A 218 8.93 -7.59 1.59
N ALA A 219 8.99 -6.33 1.19
CA ALA A 219 10.04 -5.41 1.58
C ALA A 219 9.54 -3.96 1.58
N THR A 220 10.17 -3.13 2.40
CA THR A 220 9.90 -1.69 2.45
C THR A 220 11.17 -0.90 2.63
N LEU A 221 11.28 0.22 1.91
CA LEU A 221 12.40 1.16 2.02
C LEU A 221 12.00 2.29 2.95
N ILE A 222 12.73 2.43 4.05
CA ILE A 222 12.46 3.43 5.07
C ILE A 222 13.67 4.32 5.34
N GLU A 223 13.41 5.54 5.79
CA GLU A 223 14.40 6.50 6.25
C GLU A 223 14.31 6.69 7.76
N GLY A 224 15.39 6.35 8.48
CA GLY A 224 15.45 6.45 9.94
C GLY A 224 15.59 7.89 10.47
N GLN A 225 15.65 8.03 11.80
CA GLN A 225 15.88 9.31 12.48
C GLN A 225 17.19 10.02 12.05
N SER A 226 18.22 9.24 11.72
CA SER A 226 19.51 9.76 11.27
C SER A 226 19.57 10.10 9.77
N GLY A 227 18.46 9.97 9.04
CA GLY A 227 18.44 10.08 7.57
C GLY A 227 19.04 8.87 6.84
N LYS A 228 19.50 7.85 7.59
CA LYS A 228 19.99 6.60 7.01
C LYS A 228 18.83 5.78 6.46
N LEU A 229 19.01 5.29 5.23
CA LEU A 229 18.05 4.43 4.57
C LEU A 229 18.26 2.96 4.95
N SER A 230 17.16 2.27 5.24
CA SER A 230 17.14 0.83 5.47
C SER A 230 16.10 0.16 4.59
N LEU A 231 16.46 -0.96 3.97
CA LEU A 231 15.51 -1.87 3.33
C LEU A 231 15.15 -2.93 4.36
N ILE A 232 13.92 -2.89 4.86
CA ILE A 232 13.37 -3.95 5.71
C ILE A 232 12.83 -5.03 4.78
N VAL A 233 13.16 -6.29 5.07
CA VAL A 233 12.88 -7.44 4.20
C VAL A 233 12.35 -8.56 5.07
N ALA A 234 11.22 -9.15 4.66
CA ALA A 234 10.69 -10.36 5.27
C ALA A 234 11.70 -11.52 5.06
N ASP A 235 11.95 -12.31 6.09
CA ASP A 235 12.88 -13.43 6.00
C ASP A 235 12.38 -14.54 5.07
N SER A 236 11.06 -14.74 4.95
CA SER A 236 10.45 -15.60 3.92
C SER A 236 10.90 -15.21 2.51
N TYR A 237 10.84 -13.92 2.16
CA TYR A 237 11.30 -13.41 0.88
C TYR A 237 12.81 -13.49 0.73
N SER A 238 13.59 -13.24 1.79
CA SER A 238 15.05 -13.36 1.71
C SER A 238 15.51 -14.81 1.52
N ARG A 239 14.69 -15.80 1.93
CA ARG A 239 15.00 -17.24 1.92
C ARG A 239 14.29 -18.08 0.87
N GLN A 240 13.38 -17.51 0.06
CA GLN A 240 12.63 -18.21 -1.01
C GLN A 240 13.48 -18.92 -2.09
N GLY A 241 14.81 -18.85 -2.03
CA GLY A 241 15.66 -19.52 -3.01
C GLY A 241 17.15 -19.38 -2.75
N ASN A 242 17.91 -20.17 -3.50
CA ASN A 242 19.37 -20.12 -3.45
C ASN A 242 19.86 -18.74 -3.91
N HIS A 243 20.66 -18.09 -3.07
CA HIS A 243 21.26 -16.78 -3.31
C HIS A 243 20.32 -15.56 -3.23
N THR A 244 19.02 -15.72 -2.98
CA THR A 244 18.08 -14.58 -2.86
C THR A 244 18.57 -13.56 -1.83
N ARG A 245 18.87 -14.01 -0.61
CA ARG A 245 19.43 -13.18 0.47
C ARG A 245 20.71 -12.45 0.06
N ARG A 246 21.62 -13.14 -0.65
CA ARG A 246 22.88 -12.56 -1.13
C ARG A 246 22.61 -11.45 -2.13
N MET A 247 21.72 -11.69 -3.09
CA MET A 247 21.36 -10.69 -4.11
C MET A 247 20.71 -9.44 -3.50
N ILE A 248 19.82 -9.61 -2.52
CA ILE A 248 19.20 -8.48 -1.82
C ILE A 248 20.27 -7.66 -1.10
N ARG A 249 21.21 -8.33 -0.41
CA ARG A 249 22.33 -7.68 0.27
C ARG A 249 23.22 -6.90 -0.70
N GLU A 250 23.65 -7.53 -1.79
CA GLU A 250 24.46 -6.90 -2.84
C GLU A 250 23.75 -5.68 -3.44
N ALA A 251 22.44 -5.78 -3.69
CA ALA A 251 21.64 -4.66 -4.16
C ALA A 251 21.61 -3.50 -3.15
N CYS A 252 21.47 -3.80 -1.86
CA CYS A 252 21.49 -2.81 -0.78
C CYS A 252 22.85 -2.12 -0.65
N GLU A 253 23.94 -2.90 -0.65
CA GLU A 253 25.32 -2.39 -0.59
C GLU A 253 25.61 -1.47 -1.77
N PHE A 254 25.22 -1.88 -2.99
CA PHE A 254 25.40 -1.10 -4.20
C PHE A 254 24.77 0.30 -4.12
N VAL A 255 23.59 0.41 -3.51
CA VAL A 255 22.90 1.71 -3.35
C VAL A 255 23.14 2.37 -1.98
N GLY A 256 24.04 1.83 -1.15
CA GLY A 256 24.35 2.38 0.18
C GLY A 256 23.15 2.39 1.13
N VAL A 257 22.37 1.33 1.14
CA VAL A 257 21.22 1.10 2.03
C VAL A 257 21.54 -0.05 2.98
N LYS A 258 21.10 0.03 4.25
CA LYS A 258 21.23 -1.08 5.19
C LYS A 258 20.12 -2.11 4.95
N MET A 259 20.45 -3.38 4.72
CA MET A 259 19.46 -4.46 4.76
C MET A 259 19.12 -4.79 6.22
N VAL A 260 17.84 -4.90 6.54
CA VAL A 260 17.33 -5.37 7.83
C VAL A 260 16.34 -6.50 7.56
N GLU A 261 16.67 -7.70 8.02
CA GLU A 261 15.81 -8.87 7.89
C GLU A 261 14.93 -8.97 9.14
N VAL A 262 13.64 -9.23 8.95
CA VAL A 262 12.66 -9.45 10.02
C VAL A 262 12.04 -10.83 9.88
N ASP A 263 11.87 -11.53 11.00
CA ASP A 263 11.12 -12.78 11.05
C ASP A 263 9.63 -12.48 10.83
N ASP A 264 9.08 -12.99 9.73
CA ASP A 264 7.67 -12.78 9.38
C ASP A 264 6.76 -13.95 9.78
N SER A 265 7.29 -14.92 10.52
CA SER A 265 6.53 -16.12 10.90
C SER A 265 5.31 -15.81 11.77
N ASN A 266 5.36 -14.78 12.61
CA ASN A 266 4.26 -14.39 13.49
C ASN A 266 3.64 -13.03 13.11
N LEU A 267 4.00 -12.48 11.94
CA LEU A 267 3.43 -11.23 11.46
C LEU A 267 2.09 -11.48 10.74
N PRO A 268 1.16 -10.51 10.77
CA PRO A 268 -0.02 -10.58 9.92
C PRO A 268 0.39 -10.53 8.43
N PRO A 269 -0.48 -11.02 7.55
CA PRO A 269 -0.31 -10.85 6.11
C PRO A 269 0.10 -9.43 5.70
N LEU A 270 1.11 -9.34 4.82
CA LEU A 270 1.56 -8.07 4.24
C LEU A 270 1.95 -6.99 5.28
N ALA A 271 2.53 -7.39 6.42
CA ALA A 271 2.93 -6.46 7.48
C ALA A 271 3.93 -5.38 7.03
N LEU A 272 4.74 -5.66 6.00
CA LEU A 272 5.69 -4.70 5.42
C LEU A 272 5.05 -3.77 4.38
N ASN A 273 3.78 -3.97 4.03
CA ASN A 273 3.03 -3.11 3.11
C ASN A 273 2.56 -1.82 3.80
N LEU A 274 3.54 -1.06 4.31
CA LEU A 274 3.38 0.15 5.11
C LEU A 274 3.68 1.42 4.32
N ILE A 275 3.18 2.56 4.80
CA ILE A 275 3.48 3.88 4.23
C ILE A 275 4.44 4.60 5.17
N GLN A 276 5.52 5.17 4.64
CA GLN A 276 6.31 6.17 5.35
C GLN A 276 6.04 7.56 4.77
N PHE A 277 5.58 8.49 5.61
CA PHE A 277 5.35 9.89 5.25
C PHE A 277 6.65 10.70 5.18
N GLU A 278 6.54 11.95 4.74
CA GLU A 278 7.69 12.87 4.59
C GLU A 278 8.30 13.22 5.95
N ASP A 279 7.48 13.33 6.99
CA ASP A 279 7.93 13.55 8.38
C ASP A 279 8.51 12.28 9.04
N ARG A 280 8.70 11.21 8.24
CA ARG A 280 9.18 9.87 8.60
C ARG A 280 8.25 9.04 9.46
N SER A 281 7.04 9.53 9.77
CA SER A 281 6.04 8.68 10.41
C SER A 281 5.61 7.53 9.52
N ILE A 282 5.21 6.42 10.13
CA ILE A 282 4.74 5.20 9.46
C ILE A 282 3.28 4.94 9.81
N ALA A 283 2.51 4.56 8.80
CA ALA A 283 1.24 3.86 8.95
C ALA A 283 1.41 2.40 8.54
N MET A 284 1.07 1.47 9.42
CA MET A 284 1.16 0.03 9.18
C MET A 284 -0.02 -0.72 9.82
N THR A 285 -0.20 -1.98 9.45
CA THR A 285 -1.12 -2.87 10.20
C THR A 285 -0.60 -3.08 11.60
N ASN A 286 -1.49 -3.21 12.58
CA ASN A 286 -1.16 -3.80 13.86
C ASN A 286 -0.57 -5.19 13.60
N SER A 287 0.64 -5.45 14.10
CA SER A 287 1.29 -6.73 13.91
C SER A 287 0.95 -7.74 14.99
N GLU A 288 0.43 -7.32 16.15
CA GLU A 288 0.33 -8.08 17.41
C GLU A 288 1.67 -8.65 17.93
N ALA A 289 2.58 -9.04 17.03
CA ALA A 289 3.97 -9.36 17.24
C ALA A 289 4.80 -8.08 17.41
N TYR A 290 5.54 -8.03 18.51
CA TYR A 290 6.31 -6.84 18.93
C TYR A 290 7.56 -6.58 18.06
N ASP A 291 8.08 -7.58 17.35
CA ASP A 291 9.41 -7.51 16.74
C ASP A 291 9.52 -6.49 15.59
N LEU A 292 8.54 -6.45 14.68
CA LEU A 292 8.52 -5.47 13.60
C LEU A 292 8.28 -4.05 14.13
N GLU A 293 7.30 -3.88 15.03
CA GLU A 293 7.01 -2.58 15.65
C GLU A 293 8.24 -2.07 16.41
N LEU A 294 8.86 -2.91 17.25
CA LEU A 294 10.07 -2.56 17.99
C LEU A 294 11.22 -2.18 17.07
N THR A 295 11.41 -2.92 15.97
CA THR A 295 12.41 -2.60 14.94
C THR A 295 12.17 -1.20 14.37
N LEU A 296 10.93 -0.87 14.02
CA LEU A 296 10.56 0.44 13.48
C LEU A 296 10.68 1.55 14.54
N VAL A 297 10.26 1.30 15.78
CA VAL A 297 10.39 2.22 16.91
C VAL A 297 11.85 2.55 17.19
N ASN A 298 12.74 1.55 17.15
CA ASN A 298 14.17 1.76 17.32
C ASN A 298 14.79 2.60 16.18
N MET A 299 14.21 2.55 14.99
CA MET A 299 14.69 3.31 13.82
C MET A 299 14.13 4.73 13.72
N LEU A 300 12.88 4.93 14.18
CA LEU A 300 12.07 6.12 13.90
C LEU A 300 11.63 6.89 15.14
N GLY A 301 11.57 6.23 16.29
CA GLY A 301 10.94 6.74 17.51
C GLY A 301 9.50 6.26 17.65
N ARG A 302 9.06 6.09 18.90
CA ARG A 302 7.70 5.61 19.21
C ARG A 302 6.60 6.55 18.72
N ASP A 303 6.86 7.85 18.74
CA ASP A 303 5.96 8.89 18.25
C ASP A 303 5.81 8.92 16.71
N LYS A 304 6.54 8.04 16.00
CA LYS A 304 6.53 7.94 14.54
C LYS A 304 5.93 6.64 14.02
N VAL A 305 5.60 5.66 14.85
CA VAL A 305 5.02 4.39 14.40
C VAL A 305 3.55 4.34 14.80
N PHE A 306 2.66 4.27 13.80
CA PHE A 306 1.23 4.23 14.00
C PHE A 306 0.63 2.99 13.34
N THR A 307 -0.17 2.28 14.11
CA THR A 307 -0.78 1.01 13.72
C THR A 307 -2.30 1.15 13.61
N THR A 308 -2.93 0.27 12.85
CA THR A 308 -4.38 0.07 12.92
C THR A 308 -4.77 -0.41 14.33
N ASP A 309 -6.04 -0.25 14.72
CA ASP A 309 -6.54 -0.76 16.00
C ASP A 309 -6.70 -2.28 16.00
N VAL A 310 -7.01 -2.87 14.85
CA VAL A 310 -7.03 -4.33 14.62
C VAL A 310 -5.99 -4.75 13.57
N PRO A 311 -5.44 -5.98 13.65
CA PRO A 311 -4.57 -6.51 12.59
C PRO A 311 -5.36 -6.73 11.29
N LEU A 312 -4.72 -6.45 10.15
CA LEU A 312 -5.29 -6.72 8.83
C LEU A 312 -5.03 -8.17 8.46
N VAL A 313 -6.11 -8.96 8.35
CA VAL A 313 -6.05 -10.37 8.01
C VAL A 313 -6.92 -10.67 6.79
N LYS A 314 -8.19 -10.28 6.81
CA LYS A 314 -9.18 -10.60 5.78
C LYS A 314 -8.93 -9.84 4.48
N ILE A 315 -8.62 -8.54 4.55
CA ILE A 315 -8.31 -7.74 3.37
C ILE A 315 -7.11 -8.36 2.62
N PRO A 316 -5.92 -8.53 3.21
CA PRO A 316 -4.80 -9.18 2.52
C PRO A 316 -5.12 -10.55 1.91
N HIS A 317 -5.80 -11.43 2.66
CA HIS A 317 -6.14 -12.77 2.17
C HIS A 317 -7.09 -12.80 0.97
N LEU A 318 -7.96 -11.79 0.85
CA LEU A 318 -8.99 -11.74 -0.18
C LEU A 318 -8.58 -10.87 -1.36
N THR A 319 -7.88 -9.76 -1.11
CA THR A 319 -7.56 -8.76 -2.13
C THR A 319 -6.10 -8.78 -2.56
N CYS A 320 -5.24 -9.58 -1.91
CA CYS A 320 -3.78 -9.49 -2.03
C CYS A 320 -3.29 -8.04 -1.87
N ALA A 321 -3.75 -7.33 -0.84
CA ALA A 321 -3.32 -5.95 -0.62
C ALA A 321 -3.25 -5.58 0.86
N GLY A 322 -2.23 -4.80 1.20
CA GLY A 322 -2.11 -4.12 2.49
C GLY A 322 -2.36 -2.61 2.38
N ILE A 323 -1.99 -1.88 3.42
CA ILE A 323 -2.23 -0.43 3.51
C ILE A 323 -1.57 0.33 2.35
N ARG A 324 -0.32 0.01 2.02
CA ARG A 324 0.43 0.68 0.95
C ARG A 324 -0.16 0.41 -0.43
N CYS A 325 -0.67 -0.81 -0.69
CA CYS A 325 -1.33 -1.17 -1.96
C CYS A 325 -2.66 -0.42 -2.14
N LEU A 326 -3.44 -0.29 -1.07
CA LEU A 326 -4.74 0.38 -1.06
C LEU A 326 -4.64 1.90 -1.03
N THR A 327 -3.44 2.47 -1.01
CA THR A 327 -3.27 3.92 -0.91
C THR A 327 -2.26 4.45 -1.90
N ASN A 328 -2.43 5.71 -2.29
CA ASN A 328 -1.37 6.46 -2.93
C ASN A 328 -1.50 7.94 -2.62
N ILE A 329 -0.39 8.66 -2.66
CA ILE A 329 -0.43 10.12 -2.52
C ILE A 329 -0.74 10.70 -3.90
N ILE A 330 -1.44 11.83 -3.97
CA ILE A 330 -1.60 12.63 -5.18
C ILE A 330 -1.09 14.03 -4.84
N PRO A 331 -0.22 14.64 -5.66
CA PRO A 331 0.17 16.02 -5.46
C PRO A 331 -1.00 16.97 -5.77
N PRO A 332 -0.90 18.26 -5.41
CA PRO A 332 -1.87 19.22 -5.89
C PRO A 332 -1.85 19.25 -7.43
N LEU A 333 -2.90 18.73 -8.06
CA LEU A 333 -3.05 18.71 -9.51
C LEU A 333 -4.19 19.66 -9.91
N PRO A 334 -4.00 20.54 -10.89
CA PRO A 334 -4.95 21.61 -11.21
C PRO A 334 -6.32 21.12 -11.70
N PHE A 335 -6.41 19.86 -12.14
CA PHE A 335 -7.63 19.20 -12.61
C PHE A 335 -8.32 18.32 -11.55
N ILE A 336 -7.72 18.18 -10.37
CA ILE A 336 -8.30 17.47 -9.23
C ILE A 336 -8.85 18.55 -8.29
N LYS A 337 -10.12 18.91 -8.49
CA LYS A 337 -10.84 19.92 -7.69
C LYS A 337 -11.61 19.30 -6.55
#